data_AF-A0A919C894-F1
#
_entry.id   AF-A0A919C894-F1
#
_cell.length_a   1.000
_cell.length_b   1.000
_cell.length_c   1.000
_cell.angle_alpha   90.00
_cell.angle_beta   90.00
_cell.angle_gamma   90.00
#
_symmetry.space_group_name_H-M   'P 1'
#
loop_
_entity.id
_entity.type
_entity.pdbx_description
1 polymer ?
#
loop_
_entity_poly.entity_id
_entity_poly.type
_entity_poly.pdbx_seq_one_letter_code
_entity_poly.pdbx_strand_id
1 'polypeptide(L)'
;MTAQRARLRWNGAATTGAIRQAAARGLLLGAEHVLDASRQRVPIAEGTLERSGAASVDEQNLTAAVSYDTPYATRVHEDMTAQHSPGRSAKYLESVLPQTAPEVQALIAAQIRRALR
;
A
#
# COMPACT_ATOMS: atom_id res chain seq x y z
N MET A 1 -0.33 -9.99 -58.51
CA MET A 1 -0.87 -9.46 -57.24
C MET A 1 0.18 -9.64 -56.17
N THR A 2 0.74 -8.55 -55.63
CA THR A 2 1.80 -8.61 -54.62
C THR A 2 1.15 -8.82 -53.25
N ALA A 3 1.50 -9.90 -52.54
CA ALA A 3 0.95 -10.17 -51.22
C ALA A 3 1.48 -9.13 -50.21
N GLN A 4 0.58 -8.34 -49.62
CA GLN A 4 0.94 -7.39 -48.58
C GLN A 4 1.27 -8.17 -47.30
N ARG A 5 2.47 -7.94 -46.75
CA ARG A 5 2.92 -8.58 -45.50
C ARG A 5 3.05 -7.52 -44.42
N ALA A 6 2.42 -7.76 -43.26
CA ALA A 6 2.65 -6.99 -42.05
C ALA A 6 3.68 -7.71 -41.16
N ARG A 7 4.51 -6.93 -40.45
CA ARG A 7 5.46 -7.46 -39.47
C ARG A 7 4.97 -7.11 -38.06
N LEU A 8 4.53 -8.12 -37.31
CA LEU A 8 4.18 -7.99 -35.90
C LEU A 8 5.43 -8.14 -35.03
N ARG A 9 5.60 -7.26 -34.04
CA ARG A 9 6.56 -7.46 -32.95
C ARG A 9 5.78 -7.70 -31.66
N TRP A 10 5.96 -8.88 -31.07
CA TRP A 10 5.33 -9.26 -29.81
C TRP A 10 6.32 -9.11 -28.66
N ASN A 11 6.02 -8.23 -27.70
CA ASN A 11 6.89 -7.92 -26.57
C ASN A 11 6.33 -8.42 -25.22
N GLY A 12 5.52 -9.49 -25.23
CA GLY A 12 4.72 -9.92 -24.07
C GLY A 12 5.52 -10.06 -22.76
N ALA A 13 6.66 -10.74 -22.78
CA ALA A 13 7.48 -10.93 -21.57
C ALA A 13 7.99 -9.60 -20.98
N ALA A 14 8.44 -8.68 -21.84
CA ALA A 14 8.89 -7.36 -21.41
C ALA A 14 7.73 -6.53 -20.83
N THR A 15 6.56 -6.58 -21.48
CA THR A 15 5.35 -5.90 -20.99
C THR A 15 4.88 -6.47 -19.64
N THR A 16 4.84 -7.80 -19.48
CA THR A 16 4.48 -8.43 -18.20
C THR A 16 5.46 -8.04 -17.09
N GLY A 17 6.77 -8.03 -17.37
CA GLY A 17 7.77 -7.57 -16.41
C GLY A 17 7.55 -6.12 -15.98
N ALA A 18 7.30 -5.22 -16.94
CA ALA A 18 7.02 -3.81 -16.68
C ALA A 18 5.76 -3.61 -15.83
N ILE A 19 4.67 -4.35 -16.12
CA ILE A 19 3.43 -4.32 -15.33
C ILE A 19 3.69 -4.77 -13.90
N ARG A 20 4.41 -5.88 -13.69
CA ARG A 20 4.69 -6.40 -12.34
C ARG A 20 5.51 -5.40 -11.51
N GLN A 21 6.55 -4.82 -12.09
CA GLN A 21 7.35 -3.78 -11.42
C GLN A 21 6.52 -2.53 -11.10
N ALA A 22 5.62 -2.14 -12.01
CA ALA A 22 4.73 -1.00 -11.78
C ALA A 22 3.69 -1.29 -10.69
N ALA A 23 3.14 -2.51 -10.65
CA ALA A 23 2.23 -2.95 -9.61
C ALA A 23 2.90 -2.95 -8.23
N ALA A 24 4.13 -3.48 -8.12
CA ALA A 24 4.92 -3.45 -6.88
C ALA A 24 5.14 -2.02 -6.37
N ARG A 25 5.52 -1.09 -7.24
CA ARG A 25 5.63 0.35 -6.87
C ARG A 25 4.30 0.94 -6.42
N GLY A 26 3.21 0.58 -7.11
CA GLY A 26 1.86 1.04 -6.75
C GLY A 26 1.39 0.52 -5.41
N LEU A 27 1.71 -0.73 -5.11
CA LEU A 27 1.44 -1.36 -3.82
C LEU A 27 2.20 -0.68 -2.69
N LEU A 28 3.49 -0.37 -2.87
CA LEU A 28 4.27 0.36 -1.88
C LEU A 28 3.69 1.74 -1.61
N LEU A 29 3.41 2.53 -2.66
CA LEU A 29 2.78 3.84 -2.53
C LEU A 29 1.39 3.75 -1.86
N GLY A 30 0.63 2.71 -2.17
CA GLY A 30 -0.65 2.45 -1.52
C GLY A 30 -0.48 2.15 -0.02
N ALA A 31 0.50 1.32 0.34
CA ALA A 31 0.81 1.03 1.74
C ALA A 31 1.30 2.27 2.50
N GLU A 32 2.12 3.12 1.87
CA GLU A 32 2.52 4.42 2.45
C GLU A 32 1.31 5.33 2.69
N HIS A 33 0.37 5.39 1.75
CA HIS A 33 -0.86 6.15 1.92
C HIS A 33 -1.72 5.63 3.08
N VAL A 34 -1.85 4.31 3.21
CA VAL A 34 -2.53 3.67 4.35
C VAL A 34 -1.79 3.97 5.66
N LEU A 35 -0.46 3.90 5.67
CA LEU A 35 0.36 4.22 6.83
C LEU A 35 0.11 5.66 7.28
N ASP A 36 0.13 6.64 6.38
CA ASP A 36 -0.13 8.03 6.70
C ASP A 36 -1.54 8.26 7.27
N ALA A 37 -2.55 7.59 6.70
CA ALA A 37 -3.90 7.63 7.26
C ALA A 37 -3.97 6.99 8.66
N SER A 38 -3.29 5.85 8.86
CA SER A 38 -3.24 5.16 10.16
C SER A 38 -2.52 5.98 11.22
N ARG A 39 -1.49 6.76 10.83
CA ARG A 39 -0.78 7.69 11.72
C ARG A 39 -1.64 8.81 12.27
N GLN A 40 -2.78 9.12 11.65
CA GLN A 40 -3.76 10.06 12.20
C GLN A 40 -4.60 9.45 13.33
N ARG A 41 -4.67 8.11 13.41
CA ARG A 41 -5.48 7.38 14.40
C ARG A 41 -4.67 6.68 15.47
N VAL A 42 -3.44 6.29 15.14
CA VAL A 42 -2.56 5.58 16.07
C VAL A 42 -2.36 6.39 17.36
N PRO A 43 -2.37 5.75 18.53
CA PRO A 43 -2.11 6.43 19.79
C PRO A 43 -0.75 7.13 19.81
N ILE A 44 -0.75 8.40 20.24
CA ILE A 44 0.39 9.31 20.04
C ILE A 44 1.17 9.64 21.32
N ALA A 45 0.75 9.19 22.51
CA ALA A 45 1.35 9.52 23.83
C ALA A 45 2.76 10.19 23.79
N GLU A 46 3.83 9.40 23.66
CA GLU A 46 5.21 9.88 23.42
C GLU A 46 5.64 9.79 21.93
N GLY A 47 4.73 9.31 21.08
CA GLY A 47 4.91 9.12 19.64
C GLY A 47 5.75 7.89 19.25
N THR A 48 6.25 7.12 20.21
CA THR A 48 7.11 5.94 19.93
C THR A 48 6.41 4.90 19.05
N LEU A 49 5.12 4.63 19.30
CA LEU A 49 4.33 3.74 18.46
C LEU A 49 4.15 4.32 17.06
N GLU A 50 3.68 5.56 16.95
CA GLU A 50 3.48 6.24 15.67
C GLU A 50 4.74 6.21 14.77
N ARG A 51 5.90 6.52 15.35
CA ARG A 51 7.19 6.54 14.63
C ARG A 51 7.69 5.15 14.22
N SER A 52 7.23 4.09 14.87
CA SER A 52 7.57 2.71 14.50
C SER A 52 6.85 2.21 13.24
N GLY A 53 5.87 2.97 12.74
CA GLY A 53 5.08 2.59 11.59
C GLY A 53 5.91 2.45 10.31
N ALA A 54 5.73 1.34 9.59
CA ALA A 54 6.46 1.02 8.37
C ALA A 54 5.51 0.51 7.26
N ALA A 55 5.85 0.84 6.01
CA ALA A 55 5.25 0.27 4.82
C ALA A 55 6.28 -0.62 4.11
N SER A 56 5.83 -1.76 3.60
CA SER A 56 6.69 -2.73 2.93
C SER A 56 5.96 -3.40 1.77
N VAL A 57 6.72 -3.92 0.82
CA VAL A 57 6.18 -4.68 -0.31
C VAL A 57 7.02 -5.92 -0.56
N ASP A 58 6.34 -7.05 -0.72
CA ASP A 58 6.88 -8.26 -1.34
C ASP A 58 6.58 -8.19 -2.84
N GLU A 59 7.60 -7.82 -3.63
CA GLU A 59 7.48 -7.68 -5.08
C GLU A 59 7.26 -9.02 -5.81
N GLN A 60 7.66 -10.13 -5.19
CA GLN A 60 7.51 -11.47 -5.77
C GLN A 60 6.03 -11.89 -5.70
N ASN A 61 5.42 -11.71 -4.53
CA ASN A 61 4.01 -12.04 -4.30
C ASN A 61 3.05 -10.88 -4.57
N LEU A 62 3.55 -9.70 -4.94
CA LEU A 62 2.75 -8.48 -5.13
C LEU A 62 1.81 -8.23 -3.94
N THR A 63 2.38 -8.28 -2.74
CA THR A 63 1.67 -8.06 -1.48
C THR A 63 2.33 -6.91 -0.74
N ALA A 64 1.54 -5.96 -0.25
CA ALA A 64 2.02 -4.86 0.58
C ALA A 64 1.55 -5.04 2.02
N ALA A 65 2.32 -4.54 2.98
CA ALA A 65 1.94 -4.55 4.38
C ALA A 65 2.25 -3.20 5.04
N VAL A 66 1.40 -2.83 6.00
CA VAL A 66 1.65 -1.75 6.95
C VAL A 66 1.78 -2.37 8.32
N SER A 67 2.86 -2.03 9.04
CA SER A 67 3.17 -2.59 10.35
C SER A 67 3.55 -1.50 11.35
N TYR A 68 3.51 -1.87 12.63
CA TYR A 68 3.97 -1.07 13.76
C TYR A 68 4.77 -1.99 14.68
N ASP A 69 5.92 -1.54 15.15
CA ASP A 69 6.88 -2.38 15.86
C ASP A 69 7.23 -1.79 17.23
N THR A 70 6.35 -2.06 18.19
CA THR A 70 6.65 -1.89 19.62
C THR A 70 6.13 -3.09 20.40
N PRO A 71 6.68 -3.41 21.59
CA PRO A 71 6.21 -4.52 22.41
C PRO A 71 4.73 -4.43 22.83
N TYR A 72 4.12 -3.25 22.68
CA TYR A 72 2.74 -2.97 23.06
C TYR A 72 1.82 -2.66 21.86
N ALA A 73 2.33 -2.69 20.62
CA ALA A 73 1.57 -2.33 19.42
C ALA A 73 0.28 -3.16 19.31
N THR A 74 0.39 -4.49 19.37
CA THR A 74 -0.77 -5.40 19.30
C THR A 74 -1.78 -5.14 20.43
N ARG A 75 -1.32 -4.99 21.68
CA ARG A 75 -2.24 -4.74 22.80
C ARG A 75 -3.04 -3.46 22.59
N VAL A 76 -2.36 -2.37 22.26
CA VAL A 76 -2.99 -1.05 22.07
C VAL A 76 -3.90 -1.04 20.85
N HIS A 77 -3.57 -1.81 19.82
CA HIS A 77 -4.37 -1.96 18.61
C HIS A 77 -5.66 -2.76 18.83
N GLU A 78 -5.63 -3.76 19.72
CA GLU A 78 -6.76 -4.65 19.99
C GLU A 78 -7.64 -4.20 21.17
N ASP A 79 -7.06 -3.49 22.15
CA ASP A 79 -7.77 -3.09 23.37
C ASP A 79 -8.74 -1.93 23.12
N MET A 80 -10.00 -2.27 22.85
CA MET A 80 -11.09 -1.32 22.66
C MET A 80 -11.48 -0.52 23.92
N THR A 81 -10.92 -0.86 25.09
CA THR A 81 -11.18 -0.16 26.36
C THR A 81 -10.09 0.84 26.72
N ALA A 82 -8.97 0.86 25.97
CA ALA A 82 -7.88 1.77 26.19
C ALA A 82 -8.33 3.25 26.01
N GLN A 83 -7.86 4.11 26.92
CA GLN A 83 -8.11 5.54 26.82
C GLN A 83 -7.06 6.19 25.92
N HIS A 84 -7.53 6.81 24.83
CA HIS A 84 -6.66 7.47 23.86
C HIS A 84 -6.89 8.98 23.85
N SER A 85 -5.88 9.72 23.38
CA SER A 85 -6.01 11.16 23.11
C SER A 85 -7.12 11.42 22.08
N PRO A 86 -7.74 12.63 22.06
CA PRO A 86 -8.78 12.97 21.09
C PRO A 86 -8.38 12.66 19.64
N GLY A 87 -9.28 12.03 18.89
CA GLY A 87 -9.07 11.62 17.50
C GLY A 87 -8.21 10.36 17.30
N ARG A 88 -7.68 9.78 18.38
CA ARG A 88 -6.91 8.53 18.35
C ARG A 88 -7.76 7.35 18.81
N SER A 89 -7.45 6.15 18.32
CA SER A 89 -8.23 4.95 18.64
C SER A 89 -7.41 3.67 18.53
N ALA A 90 -7.91 2.60 19.15
CA ALA A 90 -7.59 1.23 18.77
C ALA A 90 -8.02 0.97 17.30
N LYS A 91 -7.65 -0.20 16.76
CA LYS A 91 -7.97 -0.59 15.37
C LYS A 91 -7.58 0.47 14.34
N TYR A 92 -6.43 1.10 14.54
CA TYR A 92 -5.97 2.23 13.72
C TYR A 92 -5.53 1.81 12.31
N LEU A 93 -5.35 0.52 12.04
CA LEU A 93 -5.16 -0.06 10.69
C LEU A 93 -6.50 -0.47 10.04
N GLU A 94 -7.32 -1.28 10.71
CA GLU A 94 -8.57 -1.80 10.15
C GLU A 94 -9.59 -0.69 9.93
N SER A 95 -9.60 0.34 10.77
CA SER A 95 -10.52 1.46 10.58
C SER A 95 -10.17 2.29 9.35
N VAL A 96 -8.89 2.40 8.95
CA VAL A 96 -8.48 3.24 7.80
C VAL A 96 -8.54 2.48 6.49
N LEU A 97 -8.27 1.17 6.49
CA LEU A 97 -8.17 0.36 5.27
C LEU A 97 -9.37 0.51 4.31
N PRO A 98 -10.64 0.44 4.77
CA PRO A 98 -11.80 0.62 3.89
C PRO A 98 -11.89 2.03 3.28
N GLN A 99 -11.39 3.04 4.00
CA GLN A 99 -11.51 4.45 3.61
C GLN A 99 -10.47 4.83 2.57
N THR A 100 -9.29 4.21 2.63
CA THR A 100 -8.16 4.45 1.71
C THR A 100 -8.17 3.54 0.48
N ALA A 101 -9.06 2.54 0.43
CA ALA A 101 -9.08 1.55 -0.64
C ALA A 101 -9.21 2.16 -2.06
N PRO A 102 -10.07 3.17 -2.30
CA PRO A 102 -10.16 3.81 -3.62
C PRO A 102 -8.84 4.46 -4.06
N GLU A 103 -8.16 5.17 -3.16
CA GLU A 103 -6.89 5.86 -3.41
C GLU A 103 -5.77 4.85 -3.67
N VAL A 104 -5.71 3.76 -2.89
CA VAL A 104 -4.76 2.66 -3.11
C VAL A 104 -4.94 2.06 -4.52
N GLN A 105 -6.17 1.77 -4.93
CA GLN A 105 -6.47 1.27 -6.27
C GLN A 105 -6.06 2.27 -7.36
N ALA A 106 -6.32 3.57 -7.13
CA ALA A 106 -5.95 4.62 -8.06
C ALA A 106 -4.42 4.75 -8.21
N LEU A 107 -3.67 4.65 -7.11
CA LEU A 107 -2.21 4.66 -7.10
C LEU A 107 -1.65 3.49 -7.91
N ILE A 108 -2.12 2.26 -7.65
CA ILE A 108 -1.71 1.06 -8.42
C ILE A 108 -2.00 1.25 -9.91
N ALA A 109 -3.22 1.65 -10.25
CA ALA A 109 -3.63 1.85 -11.64
C ALA A 109 -2.81 2.94 -12.34
N ALA A 110 -2.46 4.03 -11.64
CA ALA A 110 -1.64 5.11 -12.17
C ALA A 110 -0.22 4.63 -12.52
N GLN A 111 0.38 3.79 -11.67
CA GLN A 111 1.71 3.21 -11.93
C GLN A 111 1.67 2.28 -13.15
N ILE A 112 0.69 1.39 -13.22
CA ILE A 112 0.53 0.45 -14.34
C ILE A 112 0.31 1.22 -15.65
N ARG A 113 -0.60 2.20 -15.68
CA ARG A 113 -0.83 3.04 -16.87
C ARG A 113 0.44 3.73 -17.34
N ARG A 114 1.27 4.24 -16.41
CA ARG A 114 2.53 4.89 -16.77
C ARG A 114 3.53 3.93 -17.40
N ALA A 115 3.55 2.66 -16.97
CA ALA A 115 4.46 1.65 -17.53
C ALA A 115 4.04 1.15 -18.92
N LEU A 116 2.80 1.41 -19.35
CA LEU A 116 2.24 1.00 -20.63
C LEU A 116 2.16 2.13 -21.66
N ARG A 117 2.62 3.34 -21.31
CA ARG A 117 2.70 4.47 -22.23
C ARG A 117 3.90 4.38 -23.15
#